data_AF-A0AAD9R8B8-F1
#
_entry.id   AF-A0AAD9R8B8-F1
#
_cell.length_a   1.000
_cell.length_b   1.000
_cell.length_c   1.000
_cell.angle_alpha   90.00
_cell.angle_beta   90.00
_cell.angle_gamma   90.00
#
_symmetry.space_group_name_H-M   'P 1'
#
loop_
_entity.id
_entity.type
_entity.pdbx_description
1 polymer ?
#
loop_
_entity_poly.entity_id
_entity_poly.type
_entity_poly.pdbx_seq_one_letter_code
_entity_poly.pdbx_strand_id
1 'polypeptide(L)'
;MMQTVSWNLTSCAESINNILIFFQSIRNDENFEKYLKIADELCESLEIQPEFPVEINLRRRHKRKQFDYEGDEDIQLTAKENFKINFFYVILDTAISSVTTRFETLSNFEQSFGFLYKFVEIGEDDIKKSCFDFHNKFKDGESCDINGAELYEELISLKIIIKDRKQPEELLKYLYKHNLQNSFPNVSTSLKLLLTMPVSVASGERSFSKLKIIKNYLRTSMTQERMSNLSIIAIESEIAESLNIHEAIDDFVSKKSRRINF
;
A
#
# COMPACT_ATOMS: atom_id res chain seq x y z
N MET A 1 11.52 0.98 7.52
CA MET A 1 11.26 -0.07 8.54
C MET A 1 9.93 -0.83 8.30
N MET A 2 9.35 -0.79 7.08
CA MET A 2 8.18 -1.58 6.65
C MET A 2 8.52 -2.53 5.47
N GLN A 3 9.80 -2.81 5.26
CA GLN A 3 10.33 -3.46 4.05
C GLN A 3 11.26 -4.63 4.37
N THR A 4 11.10 -5.26 5.53
CA THR A 4 11.79 -6.52 5.84
C THR A 4 11.03 -7.67 5.20
N VAL A 5 11.74 -8.71 4.75
CA VAL A 5 11.17 -9.90 4.10
C VAL A 5 10.10 -10.60 4.97
N SER A 6 10.11 -10.35 6.28
CA SER A 6 9.17 -10.91 7.27
C SER A 6 7.83 -10.18 7.40
N TRP A 7 7.59 -9.07 6.69
CA TRP A 7 6.35 -8.31 6.84
C TRP A 7 5.18 -8.96 6.10
N ASN A 8 4.19 -9.42 6.87
CA ASN A 8 2.99 -10.07 6.36
C ASN A 8 1.88 -9.07 6.04
N LEU A 9 0.99 -9.44 5.10
CA LEU A 9 -0.15 -8.62 4.68
C LEU A 9 -1.02 -8.18 5.86
N THR A 10 -1.37 -9.10 6.75
CA THR A 10 -2.24 -8.81 7.90
C THR A 10 -1.60 -7.82 8.88
N SER A 11 -0.31 -7.98 9.18
CA SER A 11 0.43 -7.07 10.06
C SER A 11 0.56 -5.67 9.46
N CYS A 12 0.65 -5.57 8.14
CA CYS A 12 0.66 -4.31 7.43
C CYS A 12 -0.69 -3.59 7.55
N ALA A 13 -1.79 -4.30 7.29
CA ALA A 13 -3.14 -3.75 7.43
C ALA A 13 -3.43 -3.30 8.87
N GLU A 14 -3.03 -4.11 9.87
CA GLU A 14 -3.15 -3.75 11.29
C GLU A 14 -2.38 -2.46 11.63
N SER A 15 -1.15 -2.32 11.12
CA SER A 15 -0.34 -1.11 11.34
C SER A 15 -0.96 0.13 10.72
N ILE A 16 -1.52 0.02 9.51
CA ILE A 16 -2.22 1.12 8.84
C ILE A 16 -3.48 1.50 9.61
N ASN A 17 -4.25 0.52 10.07
CA ASN A 17 -5.43 0.77 10.90
C ASN A 17 -5.06 1.47 12.21
N ASN A 18 -3.97 1.07 12.86
CA ASN A 18 -3.48 1.75 14.07
C ASN A 18 -3.12 3.22 13.80
N ILE A 19 -2.51 3.52 12.65
CA ILE A 19 -2.20 4.90 12.24
C ILE A 19 -3.49 5.70 11.99
N LEU A 20 -4.51 5.09 11.37
CA LEU A 20 -5.80 5.73 11.15
C LEU A 20 -6.52 6.02 12.47
N ILE A 21 -6.55 5.05 13.38
CA ILE A 21 -7.10 5.20 14.73
C ILE A 21 -6.35 6.31 15.47
N PHE A 22 -5.03 6.38 15.33
CA PHE A 22 -4.23 7.45 15.91
C PHE A 22 -4.65 8.82 15.38
N PHE A 23 -4.75 9.03 14.07
CA PHE A 23 -5.20 10.30 13.50
C PHE A 23 -6.63 10.66 13.91
N GLN A 24 -7.54 9.68 13.94
CA GLN A 24 -8.91 9.87 14.40
C GLN A 24 -8.96 10.25 15.88
N SER A 25 -8.11 9.64 16.72
CA SER A 25 -8.03 9.98 18.14
C SER A 25 -7.53 11.41 18.37
N ILE A 26 -6.63 11.91 17.51
CA ILE A 26 -6.14 13.29 17.57
C ILE A 26 -7.24 14.30 17.23
N ARG A 27 -8.21 13.91 16.40
CA ARG A 27 -9.34 14.73 15.96
C ARG A 27 -10.42 14.90 17.06
N ASN A 28 -9.97 15.23 18.26
CA ASN A 28 -10.78 15.50 19.44
C ASN A 28 -10.33 16.81 20.09
N ASP A 29 -11.28 17.53 20.69
CA ASP A 29 -11.04 18.81 21.33
C ASP A 29 -10.00 18.72 22.46
N GLU A 30 -10.06 17.66 23.28
CA GLU A 30 -9.11 17.42 24.37
C GLU A 30 -7.68 17.21 23.87
N ASN A 31 -7.52 16.51 22.75
CA ASN A 31 -6.20 16.24 22.20
C ASN A 31 -5.63 17.47 21.49
N PHE A 32 -6.47 18.27 20.84
CA PHE A 32 -6.06 19.58 20.34
C PHE A 32 -5.46 20.45 21.46
N GLU A 33 -6.08 20.49 22.64
CA GLU A 33 -5.53 21.22 23.78
C GLU A 33 -4.20 20.63 24.30
N LYS A 34 -4.04 19.31 24.29
CA LYS A 34 -2.75 18.69 24.64
C LYS A 34 -1.65 19.09 23.67
N TYR A 35 -1.92 19.08 22.36
CA TYR A 35 -0.94 19.51 21.36
C TYR A 35 -0.64 21.00 21.43
N LEU A 36 -1.61 21.83 21.83
CA LEU A 36 -1.36 23.24 22.14
C LEU A 36 -0.40 23.39 23.31
N LYS A 37 -0.62 22.67 24.42
CA LYS A 37 0.31 22.71 25.57
C LYS A 37 1.74 22.31 25.20
N ILE A 38 1.88 21.25 24.38
CA ILE A 38 3.20 20.82 23.87
C ILE A 38 3.83 21.91 22.99
N ALA A 39 3.02 22.59 22.18
CA ALA A 39 3.50 23.71 21.37
C ALA A 39 3.90 24.91 22.24
N ASP A 40 3.15 25.21 23.29
CA ASP A 40 3.44 26.28 24.25
C ASP A 40 4.77 25.99 24.98
N GLU A 41 4.97 24.76 25.47
CA GLU A 41 6.24 24.30 26.09
C GLU A 41 7.43 24.42 25.11
N LEU A 42 7.22 24.09 23.83
CA LEU A 42 8.23 24.26 22.78
C LEU A 42 8.53 25.74 22.52
N CYS A 43 7.52 26.60 22.48
CA CYS A 43 7.67 28.04 22.31
C CYS A 43 8.44 28.66 23.48
N GLU A 44 8.14 28.26 24.73
CA GLU A 44 8.88 28.66 25.92
C GLU A 44 10.35 28.26 25.83
N SER A 45 10.64 27.03 25.38
CA SER A 45 12.02 26.56 25.20
C SER A 45 12.82 27.34 24.15
N LEU A 46 12.12 27.98 23.21
CA LEU A 46 12.69 28.76 22.11
C LEU A 46 12.62 30.27 22.36
N GLU A 47 12.14 30.70 23.53
CA GLU A 47 11.92 32.11 23.89
C GLU A 47 10.95 32.85 22.93
N ILE A 48 9.99 32.13 22.35
CA ILE A 48 8.97 32.66 21.43
C ILE A 48 7.65 32.83 22.18
N GLN A 49 6.93 33.94 21.95
CA GLN A 49 5.59 34.15 22.52
C GLN A 49 4.56 33.24 21.82
N PRO A 50 3.84 32.37 22.55
CA PRO A 50 2.84 31.47 21.99
C PRO A 50 1.49 32.18 21.78
N GLU A 51 1.47 33.18 20.89
CA GLU A 51 0.25 33.91 20.58
C GLU A 51 -0.23 33.60 19.16
N PHE A 52 -1.54 33.39 19.01
CA PHE A 52 -2.15 33.36 17.68
C PHE A 52 -2.07 34.75 17.07
N PRO A 53 -1.57 34.89 15.83
CA PRO A 53 -1.57 36.18 15.16
C PRO A 53 -3.01 36.69 15.07
N VAL A 54 -3.25 37.86 15.64
CA VAL A 54 -4.55 38.52 15.54
C VAL A 54 -4.80 38.78 14.05
N GLU A 55 -5.85 38.17 13.50
CA GLU A 55 -6.28 38.49 12.14
C GLU A 55 -6.57 39.99 12.10
N ILE A 56 -5.73 40.74 11.36
CA ILE A 56 -5.97 42.14 11.07
C ILE A 56 -7.35 42.19 10.42
N ASN A 57 -8.33 42.75 11.12
CA ASN A 57 -9.73 42.81 10.70
C ASN A 57 -9.85 43.32 9.25
N LEU A 58 -9.82 42.41 8.28
CA LEU A 58 -10.20 42.70 6.90
C LEU A 58 -11.68 43.08 6.99
N ARG A 59 -12.03 44.33 6.63
CA ARG A 59 -13.42 44.82 6.63
C ARG A 59 -14.31 43.75 5.99
N ARG A 60 -15.11 43.08 6.82
CA ARG A 60 -15.99 42.01 6.34
C ARG A 60 -17.05 42.63 5.46
N ARG A 61 -17.20 42.11 4.25
CA ARG A 61 -18.24 42.54 3.32
C ARG A 61 -19.56 42.00 3.83
N HIS A 62 -20.36 42.84 4.48
CA HIS A 62 -21.75 42.50 4.77
C HIS A 62 -22.48 42.22 3.44
N LYS A 63 -22.99 41.00 3.28
CA LYS A 63 -23.97 40.73 2.23
C LYS A 63 -25.23 41.51 2.58
N ARG A 64 -25.81 42.20 1.59
CA ARG A 64 -27.11 42.82 1.77
C ARG A 64 -28.14 41.71 1.92
N LYS A 65 -28.87 41.72 3.03
CA LYS A 65 -30.04 40.86 3.22
C LYS A 65 -31.14 41.31 2.27
N GLN A 66 -31.86 40.37 1.66
CA GLN A 66 -32.99 40.68 0.81
C GLN A 66 -34.31 40.65 1.59
N PHE A 67 -34.36 39.89 2.70
CA PHE A 67 -35.51 39.75 3.57
C PHE A 67 -35.13 39.75 5.06
N ASP A 68 -36.02 40.24 5.91
CA ASP A 68 -35.78 40.43 7.35
C ASP A 68 -35.68 39.11 8.16
N TYR A 69 -36.07 37.98 7.58
CA TYR A 69 -35.94 36.65 8.19
C TYR A 69 -34.61 35.96 7.89
N GLU A 70 -33.75 36.55 7.06
CA GLU A 70 -32.40 36.02 6.79
C GLU A 70 -31.54 36.18 8.06
N GLY A 71 -31.14 35.05 8.65
CA GLY A 71 -30.24 35.02 9.81
C GLY A 71 -28.90 35.69 9.53
N ASP A 72 -28.25 36.24 10.55
CA ASP A 72 -26.84 36.62 10.45
C ASP A 72 -25.99 35.33 10.44
N GLU A 73 -25.61 34.86 9.25
CA GLU A 73 -24.91 33.57 9.08
C GLU A 73 -23.40 33.60 9.39
N ASP A 74 -22.84 34.74 9.80
CA ASP A 74 -21.40 34.83 10.06
C ASP A 74 -21.07 34.45 11.51
N ILE A 75 -20.81 33.16 11.75
CA ILE A 75 -20.22 32.68 13.02
C ILE A 75 -18.88 33.38 13.23
N GLN A 76 -18.75 34.14 14.32
CA GLN A 76 -17.48 34.78 14.70
C GLN A 76 -16.57 33.75 15.35
N LEU A 77 -15.65 33.18 14.59
CA LEU A 77 -14.61 32.30 15.11
C LEU A 77 -13.45 33.12 15.70
N THR A 78 -13.00 32.73 16.89
CA THR A 78 -11.78 33.23 17.52
C THR A 78 -10.54 32.78 16.73
N ALA A 79 -9.41 33.50 16.77
CA ALA A 79 -8.18 33.08 16.06
C ALA A 79 -7.76 31.63 16.36
N LYS A 80 -7.90 31.21 17.63
CA LYS A 80 -7.70 29.82 18.07
C LYS A 80 -8.68 28.82 17.43
N GLU A 81 -9.96 29.19 17.34
CA GLU A 81 -11.00 28.35 16.74
C GLU A 81 -10.85 28.27 15.22
N ASN A 82 -10.44 29.36 14.58
CA ASN A 82 -10.14 29.42 13.17
C ASN A 82 -8.94 28.49 12.84
N PHE A 83 -7.85 28.58 13.60
CA PHE A 83 -6.72 27.65 13.45
C PHE A 83 -7.14 26.19 13.67
N LYS A 84 -7.95 25.92 14.70
CA LYS A 84 -8.47 24.57 14.99
C LYS A 84 -9.27 24.01 13.82
N ILE A 85 -10.24 24.76 13.31
CA ILE A 85 -11.20 24.30 12.29
C ILE A 85 -10.57 24.30 10.90
N ASN A 86 -9.96 25.41 10.49
CA ASN A 86 -9.53 25.62 9.09
C ASN A 86 -8.11 25.14 8.79
N PHE A 87 -7.30 24.85 9.81
CA PHE A 87 -5.94 24.34 9.62
C PHE A 87 -5.76 22.96 10.26
N PHE A 88 -5.92 22.85 11.59
CA PHE A 88 -5.62 21.61 12.31
C PHE A 88 -6.51 20.44 11.87
N TYR A 89 -7.83 20.62 11.89
CA TYR A 89 -8.77 19.58 11.43
C TYR A 89 -8.66 19.31 9.93
N VAL A 90 -8.42 20.34 9.11
CA VAL A 90 -8.20 20.15 7.67
C VAL A 90 -6.98 19.28 7.39
N ILE A 91 -5.86 19.48 8.10
CA ILE A 91 -4.65 18.66 7.94
C ILE A 91 -4.91 17.21 8.39
N LEU A 92 -5.62 17.01 9.50
CA LEU A 92 -5.94 15.67 9.97
C LEU A 92 -6.89 14.95 9.01
N ASP A 93 -7.94 15.62 8.55
CA ASP A 93 -8.92 15.05 7.64
C ASP A 93 -8.29 14.73 6.28
N THR A 94 -7.40 15.59 5.77
CA THR A 94 -6.62 15.31 4.56
C THR A 94 -5.63 14.17 4.75
N ALA A 95 -4.95 14.07 5.90
CA ALA A 95 -4.08 12.95 6.22
C ALA A 95 -4.87 11.63 6.28
N ILE A 96 -5.99 11.60 7.01
CA ILE A 96 -6.88 10.44 7.11
C ILE A 96 -7.35 10.04 5.72
N SER A 97 -7.90 10.97 4.94
CA SER A 97 -8.39 10.72 3.58
C SER A 97 -7.28 10.21 2.65
N SER A 98 -6.08 10.79 2.72
CA SER A 98 -4.96 10.35 1.89
C SER A 98 -4.46 8.94 2.23
N VAL A 99 -4.47 8.58 3.51
CA VAL A 99 -4.04 7.24 3.96
C VAL A 99 -5.12 6.21 3.63
N THR A 100 -6.40 6.52 3.86
CA THR A 100 -7.50 5.60 3.52
C THR A 100 -7.55 5.33 2.02
N THR A 101 -7.54 6.38 1.19
CA THR A 101 -7.57 6.23 -0.29
C THR A 101 -6.34 5.50 -0.81
N ARG A 102 -5.15 5.79 -0.28
CA ARG A 102 -3.91 5.13 -0.73
C ARG A 102 -3.89 3.63 -0.42
N PHE A 103 -4.45 3.19 0.71
CA PHE A 103 -4.39 1.80 1.16
C PHE A 103 -5.70 1.02 1.01
N GLU A 104 -6.70 1.59 0.33
CA GLU A 104 -7.97 0.92 0.03
C GLU A 104 -7.76 -0.40 -0.71
N THR A 105 -6.87 -0.41 -1.71
CA THR A 105 -6.53 -1.62 -2.47
C THR A 105 -5.89 -2.70 -1.60
N LEU A 106 -5.02 -2.31 -0.67
CA LEU A 106 -4.40 -3.22 0.29
C LEU A 106 -5.44 -3.80 1.25
N SER A 107 -6.37 -2.97 1.74
CA SER A 107 -7.49 -3.42 2.59
C SER A 107 -8.38 -4.42 1.85
N ASN A 108 -8.72 -4.14 0.60
CA ASN A 108 -9.49 -5.05 -0.25
C ASN A 108 -8.76 -6.38 -0.50
N PHE A 109 -7.42 -6.34 -0.54
CA PHE A 109 -6.60 -7.53 -0.67
C PHE A 109 -6.51 -8.31 0.64
N GLU A 110 -6.37 -7.64 1.78
CA GLU A 110 -6.38 -8.27 3.11
C GLU A 110 -7.72 -8.95 3.39
N GLN A 111 -8.85 -8.34 3.04
CA GLN A 111 -10.16 -8.97 3.18
C GLN A 111 -10.29 -10.25 2.34
N SER A 112 -9.65 -10.30 1.17
CA SER A 112 -9.75 -11.46 0.28
C SER A 112 -8.73 -12.56 0.56
N PHE A 113 -7.53 -12.24 1.04
CA PHE A 113 -6.47 -13.22 1.25
C PHE A 113 -6.13 -13.43 2.73
N GLY A 114 -6.63 -12.60 3.62
CA GLY A 114 -6.32 -12.62 5.06
C GLY A 114 -6.69 -13.95 5.72
N PHE A 115 -7.76 -14.60 5.25
CA PHE A 115 -8.17 -15.91 5.76
C PHE A 115 -7.09 -17.00 5.52
N LEU A 116 -6.29 -16.91 4.46
CA LEU A 116 -5.20 -17.86 4.19
C LEU A 116 -4.05 -17.78 5.23
N TYR A 117 -3.94 -16.68 5.97
CA TYR A 117 -3.00 -16.57 7.10
C TYR A 117 -3.56 -17.13 8.43
N LYS A 118 -4.90 -17.24 8.53
CA LYS A 118 -5.63 -17.49 9.78
C LYS A 118 -6.55 -18.72 9.70
N PHE A 119 -6.55 -19.49 8.60
CA PHE A 119 -7.48 -20.60 8.37
C PHE A 119 -7.43 -21.70 9.46
N VAL A 120 -6.30 -21.84 10.17
CA VAL A 120 -6.18 -22.76 11.31
C VAL A 120 -7.00 -22.27 12.52
N GLU A 121 -7.10 -20.95 12.73
CA GLU A 121 -7.75 -20.32 13.88
C GLU A 121 -9.23 -20.03 13.64
N ILE A 122 -9.63 -19.80 12.38
CA ILE A 122 -11.01 -19.42 12.00
C ILE A 122 -11.95 -20.64 12.10
N GLY A 123 -13.22 -20.40 12.48
CA GLY A 123 -14.29 -21.41 12.49
C GLY A 123 -14.67 -21.90 11.08
N GLU A 124 -15.17 -23.13 10.96
CA GLU A 124 -15.46 -23.74 9.65
C GLU A 124 -16.47 -22.91 8.83
N ASP A 125 -17.52 -22.38 9.47
CA ASP A 125 -18.53 -21.55 8.80
C ASP A 125 -17.95 -20.26 8.19
N ASP A 126 -16.97 -19.66 8.85
CA ASP A 126 -16.35 -18.41 8.38
C ASP A 126 -15.30 -18.67 7.30
N ILE A 127 -14.61 -19.82 7.34
CA ILE A 127 -13.78 -20.28 6.22
C ILE A 127 -14.65 -20.50 5.00
N LYS A 128 -15.82 -21.14 5.16
CA LYS A 128 -16.76 -21.37 4.07
C LYS A 128 -17.16 -20.07 3.40
N LYS A 129 -17.61 -19.08 4.18
CA LYS A 129 -17.96 -17.74 3.65
C LYS A 129 -16.79 -17.11 2.90
N SER A 130 -15.61 -17.12 3.51
CA SER A 130 -14.39 -16.56 2.90
C SER A 130 -14.05 -17.22 1.56
N CYS A 131 -14.19 -18.55 1.46
CA CYS A 131 -13.96 -19.28 0.20
C CYS A 131 -14.97 -18.91 -0.89
N PHE A 132 -16.25 -18.72 -0.54
CA PHE A 132 -17.27 -18.29 -1.50
C PHE A 132 -17.08 -16.84 -1.93
N ASP A 133 -16.75 -15.95 -1.01
CA ASP A 133 -16.43 -14.55 -1.32
C ASP A 133 -15.20 -14.47 -2.24
N PHE A 134 -14.20 -15.29 -1.97
CA PHE A 134 -13.01 -15.43 -2.80
C PHE A 134 -13.35 -15.93 -4.21
N HIS A 135 -14.14 -17.00 -4.33
CA HIS A 135 -14.62 -17.52 -5.61
C HIS A 135 -15.37 -16.44 -6.42
N ASN A 136 -16.29 -15.73 -5.77
CA ASN A 136 -17.07 -14.68 -6.44
C ASN A 136 -16.20 -13.51 -6.91
N LYS A 137 -15.14 -13.17 -6.17
CA LYS A 137 -14.23 -12.07 -6.53
C LYS A 137 -13.32 -12.39 -7.71
N PHE A 138 -12.95 -13.67 -7.88
CA PHE A 138 -12.08 -14.14 -8.97
C PHE A 138 -12.83 -14.87 -10.08
N LYS A 139 -14.16 -14.81 -10.09
CA LYS A 139 -14.99 -15.33 -11.16
C LYS A 139 -15.11 -14.30 -12.27
N ASP A 140 -14.77 -14.69 -13.50
CA ASP A 140 -15.00 -13.89 -14.70
C ASP A 140 -16.00 -14.61 -15.62
N GLY A 141 -17.24 -14.15 -15.61
CA GLY A 141 -18.35 -14.77 -16.33
C GLY A 141 -18.62 -16.20 -15.87
N GLU A 142 -18.45 -17.17 -16.77
CA GLU A 142 -18.58 -18.60 -16.49
C GLU A 142 -17.25 -19.27 -16.10
N SER A 143 -16.13 -18.56 -16.26
CA SER A 143 -14.80 -19.08 -15.93
C SER A 143 -14.41 -18.74 -14.50
N CYS A 144 -13.84 -19.71 -13.79
CA CYS A 144 -13.26 -19.49 -12.49
C CYS A 144 -12.01 -20.36 -12.32
N ASP A 145 -10.90 -19.72 -11.96
CA ASP A 145 -9.64 -20.40 -11.71
C ASP A 145 -9.62 -21.15 -10.38
N ILE A 146 -10.52 -20.79 -9.45
CA ILE A 146 -10.53 -21.31 -8.07
C ILE A 146 -11.97 -21.62 -7.65
N ASN A 147 -12.27 -22.90 -7.44
CA ASN A 147 -13.59 -23.32 -6.99
C ASN A 147 -13.72 -23.16 -5.47
N GLY A 148 -14.66 -22.31 -5.02
CA GLY A 148 -14.84 -22.03 -3.59
C GLY A 148 -15.25 -23.24 -2.75
N ALA A 149 -16.02 -24.17 -3.32
CA ALA A 149 -16.43 -25.38 -2.60
C ALA A 149 -15.24 -26.35 -2.42
N GLU A 150 -14.46 -26.56 -3.48
CA GLU A 150 -13.25 -27.40 -3.41
C GLU A 150 -12.18 -26.76 -2.51
N LEU A 151 -12.00 -25.44 -2.59
CA LEU A 151 -11.08 -24.69 -1.72
C LEU A 151 -11.43 -24.88 -0.24
N TYR A 152 -12.72 -24.86 0.10
CA TYR A 152 -13.18 -25.11 1.46
C TYR A 152 -12.83 -26.53 1.95
N GLU A 153 -13.13 -27.56 1.15
CA GLU A 153 -12.82 -28.95 1.49
C GLU A 153 -11.31 -29.20 1.60
N GLU A 154 -10.52 -28.62 0.70
CA GLU A 154 -9.06 -28.64 0.73
C GLU A 154 -8.51 -27.99 2.00
N LEU A 155 -9.03 -26.84 2.40
CA LEU A 155 -8.57 -26.13 3.60
C LEU A 155 -8.93 -26.85 4.89
N ILE A 156 -10.11 -27.48 4.99
CA ILE A 156 -10.48 -28.31 6.14
C ILE A 156 -9.55 -29.51 6.24
N SER A 157 -9.30 -30.17 5.11
CA SER A 157 -8.37 -31.31 5.05
C SER A 157 -6.96 -30.89 5.47
N LEU A 158 -6.48 -29.74 5.01
CA LEU A 158 -5.19 -29.18 5.40
C LEU A 158 -5.15 -28.76 6.87
N LYS A 159 -6.23 -28.24 7.43
CA LYS A 159 -6.35 -27.88 8.85
C LYS A 159 -6.17 -29.11 9.77
N ILE A 160 -6.59 -30.30 9.33
CA ILE A 160 -6.36 -31.55 10.05
C ILE A 160 -4.89 -31.97 9.99
N ILE A 161 -4.25 -31.79 8.82
CA ILE A 161 -2.85 -32.17 8.58
C ILE A 161 -1.88 -31.20 9.29
N ILE A 162 -2.22 -29.91 9.30
CA ILE A 162 -1.36 -28.83 9.78
C ILE A 162 -1.98 -28.24 11.04
N LYS A 163 -1.47 -28.68 12.18
CA LYS A 163 -1.94 -28.22 13.51
C LYS A 163 -1.34 -26.89 13.94
N ASP A 164 -0.18 -26.53 13.39
CA ASP A 164 0.55 -25.32 13.74
C ASP A 164 0.36 -24.23 12.68
N ARG A 165 0.28 -22.97 13.12
CA ARG A 165 0.24 -21.82 12.23
C ARG A 165 1.55 -21.71 11.45
N LYS A 166 1.49 -21.89 10.13
CA LYS A 166 2.62 -21.67 9.20
C LYS A 166 2.38 -20.43 8.36
N GLN A 167 3.46 -19.74 7.99
CA GLN A 167 3.34 -18.67 7.00
C GLN A 167 2.97 -19.24 5.63
N PRO A 168 2.25 -18.49 4.77
CA PRO A 168 1.87 -18.95 3.43
C PRO A 168 3.02 -19.46 2.57
N GLU A 169 4.21 -18.86 2.69
CA GLU A 169 5.42 -19.31 1.98
C GLU A 169 5.88 -20.70 2.44
N GLU A 170 5.90 -20.93 3.75
CA GLU A 170 6.28 -22.23 4.34
C GLU A 170 5.24 -23.30 4.01
N LEU A 171 3.96 -22.91 3.99
CA LEU A 171 2.86 -23.79 3.61
C LEU A 171 2.99 -24.21 2.14
N LEU A 172 3.28 -23.28 1.23
CA LEU A 172 3.52 -23.60 -0.17
C LEU A 172 4.74 -24.52 -0.33
N LYS A 173 5.86 -24.22 0.34
CA LYS A 173 7.05 -25.08 0.35
C LYS A 173 6.74 -26.48 0.87
N TYR A 174 5.90 -26.60 1.90
CA TYR A 174 5.46 -27.88 2.45
C TYR A 174 4.66 -28.70 1.43
N LEU A 175 3.69 -28.09 0.74
CA LEU A 175 2.89 -28.76 -0.29
C LEU A 175 3.78 -29.35 -1.39
N TYR A 176 4.75 -28.57 -1.86
CA TYR A 176 5.70 -29.02 -2.90
C TYR A 176 6.65 -30.10 -2.42
N LYS A 177 7.19 -29.98 -1.19
CA LYS A 177 8.11 -30.97 -0.62
C LYS A 177 7.47 -32.35 -0.47
N HIS A 178 6.17 -32.39 -0.21
CA HIS A 178 5.40 -33.63 -0.03
C HIS A 178 4.61 -34.06 -1.27
N ASN A 179 4.80 -33.42 -2.43
CA ASN A 179 4.06 -33.68 -3.67
C ASN A 179 2.53 -33.59 -3.54
N LEU A 180 2.06 -32.71 -2.66
CA LEU A 180 0.63 -32.50 -2.37
C LEU A 180 -0.01 -31.46 -3.27
N GLN A 181 0.73 -30.84 -4.20
CA GLN A 181 0.19 -29.79 -5.08
C GLN A 181 -1.00 -30.25 -5.94
N ASN A 182 -1.04 -31.53 -6.31
CA ASN A 182 -2.14 -32.10 -7.10
C ASN A 182 -3.34 -32.49 -6.23
N SER A 183 -3.13 -32.70 -4.93
CA SER A 183 -4.18 -33.00 -3.96
C SER A 183 -4.84 -31.73 -3.43
N PHE A 184 -4.14 -30.60 -3.44
CA PHE A 184 -4.64 -29.29 -3.02
C PHE A 184 -4.41 -28.22 -4.10
N PRO A 185 -5.00 -28.38 -5.31
CA PRO A 185 -4.77 -27.46 -6.42
C PRO A 185 -5.31 -26.05 -6.15
N ASN A 186 -6.50 -25.92 -5.53
CA ASN A 186 -7.11 -24.61 -5.26
C ASN A 186 -6.32 -23.84 -4.19
N VAL A 187 -5.88 -24.53 -3.13
CA VAL A 187 -5.03 -23.92 -2.09
C VAL A 187 -3.66 -23.55 -2.63
N SER A 188 -3.01 -24.44 -3.40
CA SER A 188 -1.72 -24.14 -4.05
C SER A 188 -1.79 -22.91 -4.95
N THR A 189 -2.86 -22.79 -5.74
CA THR A 189 -3.08 -21.65 -6.63
C THR A 189 -3.34 -20.37 -5.85
N SER A 190 -4.19 -20.44 -4.81
CA SER A 190 -4.49 -19.30 -3.92
C SER A 190 -3.23 -18.80 -3.20
N LEU A 191 -2.38 -19.70 -2.70
CA LEU A 191 -1.12 -19.35 -2.03
C LEU A 191 -0.11 -18.73 -2.98
N LYS A 192 0.03 -19.25 -4.21
CA LYS A 192 0.88 -18.63 -5.23
C LYS A 192 0.43 -17.22 -5.53
N LEU A 193 -0.87 -17.04 -5.77
CA LEU A 193 -1.43 -15.74 -6.10
C LEU A 193 -1.25 -14.75 -4.95
N LEU A 194 -1.34 -15.20 -3.70
CA LEU A 194 -1.00 -14.38 -2.53
C LEU A 194 0.48 -13.96 -2.54
N LEU A 195 1.40 -14.89 -2.78
CA LEU A 195 2.85 -14.65 -2.68
C LEU A 195 3.42 -13.86 -3.87
N THR A 196 2.78 -13.92 -5.04
CA THR A 196 3.19 -13.14 -6.22
C THR A 196 2.68 -11.70 -6.19
N MET A 197 1.69 -11.40 -5.36
CA MET A 197 1.13 -10.05 -5.26
C MET A 197 2.01 -9.15 -4.38
N PRO A 198 2.43 -7.97 -4.90
CA PRO A 198 3.26 -7.06 -4.12
C PRO A 198 2.44 -6.41 -3.00
N VAL A 199 2.77 -6.72 -1.75
CA VAL A 199 2.19 -6.07 -0.55
C VAL A 199 2.64 -4.61 -0.43
N SER A 200 3.75 -4.23 -1.09
CA SER A 200 4.23 -2.84 -1.14
C SER A 200 4.77 -2.46 -2.51
N VAL A 201 4.71 -1.17 -2.82
CA VAL A 201 5.27 -0.57 -4.05
C VAL A 201 6.79 -0.41 -3.98
N ALA A 202 7.46 -0.99 -2.96
CA ALA A 202 8.90 -0.80 -2.73
C ALA A 202 9.77 -1.21 -3.94
N SER A 203 9.36 -2.25 -4.68
CA SER A 203 10.04 -2.65 -5.93
C SER A 203 9.91 -1.57 -7.02
N GLY A 204 8.73 -0.96 -7.13
CA GLY A 204 8.49 0.21 -7.98
C GLY A 204 9.34 1.41 -7.56
N GLU A 205 9.41 1.72 -6.26
CA GLU A 205 10.21 2.85 -5.74
C GLU A 205 11.71 2.67 -5.99
N ARG A 206 12.26 1.46 -5.84
CA ARG A 206 13.65 1.16 -6.23
C ARG A 206 13.87 1.38 -7.73
N SER A 207 12.94 0.92 -8.55
CA SER A 207 12.97 1.10 -10.01
C SER A 207 12.95 2.58 -10.39
N PHE A 208 12.11 3.40 -9.74
CA PHE A 208 12.06 4.85 -9.94
C PHE A 208 13.33 5.57 -9.47
N SER A 209 13.95 5.11 -8.38
CA SER A 209 15.24 5.64 -7.92
C SER A 209 16.34 5.41 -8.97
N LYS A 210 16.41 4.21 -9.55
CA LYS A 210 17.34 3.91 -10.66
C LYS A 210 17.00 4.70 -11.92
N LEU A 211 15.73 4.81 -12.26
CA LEU A 211 15.26 5.63 -13.39
C LEU A 211 15.67 7.10 -13.25
N LYS A 212 15.64 7.68 -12.05
CA LYS A 212 16.11 9.06 -11.80
C LYS A 212 17.60 9.24 -12.10
N ILE A 213 18.42 8.20 -11.88
CA ILE A 213 19.85 8.22 -12.22
C ILE A 213 20.04 8.09 -13.74
N ILE A 214 19.27 7.22 -14.38
CA ILE A 214 19.35 6.94 -15.82
C ILE A 214 18.85 8.12 -16.65
N LYS A 215 17.71 8.69 -16.25
CA LYS A 215 17.03 9.84 -16.88
C LYS A 215 17.24 11.08 -16.02
N ASN A 216 18.33 11.79 -16.30
CA ASN A 216 18.65 13.07 -15.68
C ASN A 216 18.60 14.21 -16.71
N TYR A 217 18.74 15.46 -16.25
CA TYR A 217 18.61 16.64 -17.11
C TYR A 217 19.63 16.71 -18.25
N LEU A 218 20.77 16.00 -18.13
CA LEU A 218 21.80 15.92 -19.16
C LEU A 218 21.52 14.85 -20.23
N ARG A 219 20.54 13.95 -19.99
CA ARG A 219 20.20 12.80 -20.83
C ARG A 219 18.78 12.89 -21.39
N THR A 220 18.36 14.08 -21.80
CA THR A 220 16.98 14.35 -22.25
C THR A 220 16.68 13.84 -23.67
N SER A 221 17.69 13.56 -24.50
CA SER A 221 17.52 13.10 -25.88
C SER A 221 17.45 11.57 -26.05
N MET A 222 17.35 10.81 -24.96
CA MET A 222 17.36 9.34 -25.01
C MET A 222 16.00 8.78 -25.44
N THR A 223 16.01 7.76 -26.31
CA THR A 223 14.79 7.06 -26.73
C THR A 223 14.20 6.21 -25.60
N GLN A 224 12.88 6.01 -25.64
CA GLN A 224 12.17 5.22 -24.62
C GLN A 224 12.70 3.78 -24.52
N GLU A 225 12.99 3.16 -25.67
CA GLU A 225 13.55 1.81 -25.74
C GLU A 225 14.92 1.72 -25.04
N ARG A 226 15.82 2.67 -25.33
CA ARG A 226 17.14 2.71 -24.69
C ARG A 226 17.04 2.93 -23.18
N MET A 227 16.12 3.80 -22.75
CA MET A 227 15.87 4.03 -21.33
C MET A 227 15.36 2.75 -20.63
N SER A 228 14.40 2.06 -21.25
CA SER A 228 13.84 0.81 -20.72
C SER A 228 14.94 -0.25 -20.55
N ASN A 229 15.76 -0.46 -21.58
CA ASN A 229 16.85 -1.45 -21.55
C ASN A 229 17.90 -1.13 -20.48
N LEU A 230 18.29 0.14 -20.35
CA LEU A 230 19.21 0.57 -19.28
C LEU A 230 18.61 0.41 -17.88
N SER A 231 17.29 0.59 -17.77
CA SER A 231 16.59 0.43 -16.50
C SER A 231 16.57 -1.02 -16.05
N ILE A 232 16.32 -1.95 -16.98
CA ILE A 232 16.39 -3.40 -16.71
C ILE A 232 17.79 -3.77 -16.21
N ILE A 233 18.85 -3.34 -16.90
CA ILE A 233 20.25 -3.61 -16.49
C ILE A 233 20.54 -3.04 -15.09
N ALA A 234 20.05 -1.83 -14.79
CA ALA A 234 20.32 -1.17 -13.51
C ALA A 234 19.48 -1.68 -12.33
N ILE A 235 18.29 -2.21 -12.60
CA ILE A 235 17.42 -2.86 -11.61
C ILE A 235 17.96 -4.25 -11.30
N GLU A 236 18.25 -5.03 -12.34
CA GLU A 236 18.79 -6.40 -12.26
C GLU A 236 20.32 -6.41 -12.28
N SER A 237 20.95 -5.48 -11.54
CA SER A 237 22.40 -5.30 -11.61
C SER A 237 23.19 -6.54 -11.16
N GLU A 238 22.67 -7.30 -10.20
CA GLU A 238 23.28 -8.56 -9.74
C GLU A 238 23.32 -9.61 -10.85
N ILE A 239 22.24 -9.74 -11.62
CA ILE A 239 22.19 -10.63 -12.78
C ILE A 239 23.09 -10.08 -13.89
N ALA A 240 23.10 -8.77 -14.10
CA ALA A 240 23.93 -8.15 -15.12
C ALA A 240 25.44 -8.34 -14.86
N GLU A 241 25.88 -8.33 -13.59
CA GLU A 241 27.26 -8.63 -13.21
C GLU A 241 27.65 -10.09 -13.48
N SER A 242 26.66 -11.00 -13.48
CA SER A 242 26.89 -12.41 -13.81
C SER A 242 27.01 -12.69 -15.31
N LEU A 243 26.66 -11.74 -16.17
CA LEU A 243 26.70 -11.90 -17.62
C LEU A 243 28.13 -11.79 -18.18
N ASN A 244 28.48 -12.73 -19.06
CA ASN A 244 29.75 -12.68 -19.79
C ASN A 244 29.69 -11.64 -20.92
N ILE A 245 30.40 -10.53 -20.73
CA ILE A 245 30.47 -9.42 -21.70
C ILE A 245 31.06 -9.89 -23.04
N HIS A 246 32.00 -10.84 -23.03
CA HIS A 246 32.62 -11.33 -24.27
C HIS A 246 31.62 -12.09 -25.15
N GLU A 247 30.79 -12.94 -24.54
CA GLU A 247 29.70 -13.62 -25.26
C GLU A 247 28.68 -12.63 -25.82
N ALA A 248 28.34 -11.58 -25.07
CA ALA A 248 27.44 -10.53 -25.54
C ALA A 248 28.02 -9.75 -26.73
N ILE A 249 29.34 -9.52 -26.74
CA ILE A 249 30.04 -8.89 -27.87
C ILE A 249 30.00 -9.81 -29.10
N ASP A 250 30.31 -11.08 -28.93
CA ASP A 250 30.30 -12.06 -30.02
C ASP A 250 28.90 -12.21 -30.63
N ASP A 251 27.85 -12.23 -29.80
CA ASP A 251 26.46 -12.28 -30.26
C ASP A 251 26.02 -10.98 -30.96
N PHE A 252 26.53 -9.82 -30.51
CA PHE A 252 26.29 -8.55 -31.20
C PHE A 252 26.98 -8.50 -32.57
N VAL A 253 28.22 -8.98 -32.66
CA VAL A 253 28.98 -9.08 -33.91
C VAL A 253 28.30 -10.04 -34.87
N SER A 254 27.85 -11.20 -34.40
CA SER A 254 27.16 -12.21 -35.22
C SER A 254 25.88 -11.66 -35.85
N LYS A 255 25.08 -10.89 -35.10
CA LYS A 255 23.85 -10.24 -35.58
C LYS A 255 24.11 -9.09 -36.56
N LYS A 256 25.24 -8.40 -36.44
CA LYS A 256 25.61 -7.27 -37.32
C LYS A 256 26.39 -7.69 -38.56
N SER A 257 26.96 -8.89 -38.55
CA SER A 257 27.59 -9.52 -39.72
C SER A 257 26.54 -9.86 -40.77
N ARG A 258 26.18 -8.87 -41.58
CA ARG A 258 25.61 -9.13 -42.90
C ARG A 258 26.71 -9.84 -43.69
N ARG A 259 26.55 -11.15 -43.89
CA ARG A 259 27.41 -12.01 -44.70
C ARG A 259 27.92 -11.27 -45.95
N ILE A 260 29.16 -10.80 -45.92
CA ILE A 260 29.93 -10.61 -47.14
C ILE A 260 30.77 -11.88 -47.25
N ASN A 261 30.23 -12.85 -47.98
CA ASN A 261 31.03 -13.96 -48.47
C ASN A 261 31.81 -13.42 -49.67
N PHE A 262 33.11 -13.21 -49.49
CA PHE A 262 34.03 -13.03 -50.61
C PHE A 262 34.27 -14.37 -51.32
#